data_AF-A0A6B0RQH6-F1
#
_entry.id   AF-A0A6B0RQH6-F1
#
_cell.length_a   1.000
_cell.length_b   1.000
_cell.length_c   1.000
_cell.angle_alpha   90.00
_cell.angle_beta   90.00
_cell.angle_gamma   90.00
#
_symmetry.space_group_name_H-M   'P 1'
#
loop_
_entity.id
_entity.type
_entity.pdbx_description
1 polymer ?
#
loop_
_entity_poly.entity_id
_entity_poly.type
_entity_poly.pdbx_seq_one_letter_code
_entity_poly.pdbx_strand_id
1 'polypeptide(L)'
;MLANQCRFVTGLRVRRAQQIAQLYGRLYSESSRRVLLGRLWRRLRGRPGHASALMAALAGVFVWDEERIREEELQRSIDEMKRLEEMSGMFRSSGVERHPPEPKSQTEGVEDSGGTEQPWEMVMDKKHFKLWRRPISGTPLYQYRVFGTYTDVTPRQFFNVQLDTEYRKKWDALVIKLEVIERDVVSGSEVLHWVTHFPYPMYSRDYVYVRRYSVDEENNVMVLVSRAVEHPSVPESPEFVRVRSYESQMVIRPHKSFDENGFDYLLTYSDNPQTVFPRYCVSWMVSSGMPDFLEKLHTATLKAKNMEIKVKDYISSKPLEVGSEAKAATPSSERKSEGSCGPARIEYA
;
A
#
# COMPACT_ATOMS: atom_id res chain seq x y z
N MET A 1 -14.71 13.52 18.60
CA MET A 1 -15.22 14.49 17.59
C MET A 1 -15.32 13.91 16.17
N LEU A 2 -14.43 13.01 15.72
CA LEU A 2 -14.46 12.38 14.38
C LEU A 2 -15.72 11.55 14.08
N ALA A 3 -16.23 10.79 15.06
CA ALA A 3 -17.47 10.00 14.90
C ALA A 3 -18.71 10.86 14.57
N ASN A 4 -18.73 12.12 15.03
CA ASN A 4 -19.83 13.05 14.73
C ASN A 4 -19.70 13.64 13.32
N GLN A 5 -18.48 13.82 12.80
CA GLN A 5 -18.25 14.26 11.43
C GLN A 5 -18.64 13.17 10.40
N CYS A 6 -18.31 11.90 10.67
CA CYS A 6 -18.79 10.79 9.82
C CYS A 6 -20.32 10.68 9.81
N ARG A 7 -20.98 10.78 10.98
CA ARG A 7 -22.46 10.77 11.04
C ARG A 7 -23.08 11.92 10.23
N PHE A 8 -22.46 13.10 10.24
CA PHE A 8 -22.95 14.26 9.52
C PHE A 8 -22.80 14.12 7.99
N VAL A 9 -21.64 13.65 7.51
CA VAL A 9 -21.38 13.46 6.07
C VAL A 9 -22.25 12.32 5.52
N THR A 10 -22.38 11.21 6.24
CA THR A 10 -23.28 10.10 5.87
C THR A 10 -24.74 10.57 5.85
N GLY A 11 -25.16 11.37 6.84
CA GLY A 11 -26.51 11.95 6.88
C GLY A 11 -26.81 12.89 5.70
N LEU A 12 -25.85 13.72 5.30
CA LEU A 12 -25.98 14.61 4.14
C LEU A 12 -26.06 13.84 2.82
N ARG A 13 -25.28 12.77 2.67
CA ARG A 13 -25.28 11.93 1.47
C ARG A 13 -26.55 11.09 1.34
N VAL A 14 -27.07 10.55 2.45
CA VAL A 14 -28.38 9.86 2.48
C VAL A 14 -29.51 10.82 2.11
N ARG A 15 -29.50 12.06 2.61
CA ARG A 15 -30.49 13.08 2.23
C ARG A 15 -30.43 13.41 0.74
N ARG A 16 -29.23 13.53 0.15
CA ARG A 16 -29.08 13.74 -1.30
C ARG A 16 -29.57 12.54 -2.11
N ALA A 17 -29.28 11.31 -1.68
CA ALA A 17 -29.80 10.10 -2.32
C ALA A 17 -31.34 10.05 -2.27
N GLN A 18 -31.94 10.44 -1.14
CA GLN A 18 -33.39 10.52 -1.00
C GLN A 18 -34.00 11.59 -1.92
N GLN A 19 -33.36 12.76 -2.04
CA GLN A 19 -33.79 13.82 -2.95
C GLN A 19 -33.73 13.37 -4.41
N ILE A 20 -32.65 12.69 -4.81
CA ILE A 20 -32.50 12.10 -6.14
C ILE A 20 -33.60 11.05 -6.37
N ALA A 21 -33.84 10.14 -5.42
CA ALA A 21 -34.90 9.15 -5.51
C ALA A 21 -36.30 9.77 -5.65
N GLN A 22 -36.58 10.87 -4.95
CA GLN A 22 -37.83 11.63 -5.11
C GLN A 22 -37.93 12.31 -6.47
N LEU A 23 -36.82 12.77 -7.04
CA LEU A 23 -36.78 13.44 -8.35
C LEU A 23 -36.99 12.44 -9.51
N TYR A 24 -36.32 11.28 -9.45
CA TYR A 24 -36.64 10.14 -10.31
C TYR A 24 -38.07 9.62 -10.07
N GLY A 25 -38.53 9.74 -8.82
CA GLY A 25 -39.90 9.51 -8.39
C GLY A 25 -40.93 10.54 -8.89
N ARG A 26 -40.52 11.59 -9.62
CA ARG A 26 -41.43 12.50 -10.33
C ARG A 26 -41.33 12.36 -11.85
N LEU A 27 -40.17 11.93 -12.35
CA LEU A 27 -39.88 11.82 -13.79
C LEU A 27 -40.37 10.51 -14.43
N TYR A 28 -40.43 9.40 -13.70
CA TYR A 28 -40.78 8.08 -14.25
C TYR A 28 -42.16 7.59 -13.80
N SER A 29 -42.98 7.09 -14.74
CA SER A 29 -44.27 6.45 -14.47
C SER A 29 -44.11 5.14 -13.67
N GLU A 30 -45.14 4.73 -12.92
CA GLU A 30 -45.08 3.55 -12.04
C GLU A 30 -44.69 2.26 -12.77
N SER A 31 -45.11 2.11 -14.02
CA SER A 31 -44.81 0.96 -14.88
C SER A 31 -43.31 0.90 -15.24
N SER A 32 -42.68 2.03 -15.54
CA SER A 32 -41.23 2.09 -15.80
C SER A 32 -40.41 1.80 -14.54
N ARG A 33 -40.88 2.18 -13.35
CA ARG A 33 -40.21 1.87 -12.07
C ARG A 33 -40.21 0.39 -11.77
N ARG A 34 -41.34 -0.29 -11.96
CA ARG A 34 -41.43 -1.76 -11.74
C ARG A 34 -40.53 -2.52 -12.70
N VAL A 35 -40.38 -2.06 -13.94
CA VAL A 35 -39.47 -2.66 -14.92
C VAL A 35 -38.01 -2.42 -14.56
N LEU A 36 -37.63 -1.19 -14.17
CA LEU A 36 -36.26 -0.86 -13.76
C LEU A 36 -35.87 -1.57 -12.46
N LEU A 37 -36.73 -1.52 -11.44
CA LEU A 37 -36.53 -2.24 -10.18
C LEU A 37 -36.53 -3.75 -10.40
N GLY A 38 -37.39 -4.29 -11.26
CA GLY A 38 -37.42 -5.70 -11.60
C GLY A 38 -36.21 -6.18 -12.42
N ARG A 39 -35.56 -5.29 -13.19
CA ARG A 39 -34.28 -5.57 -13.87
C ARG A 39 -33.11 -5.48 -12.89
N LEU A 40 -33.12 -4.50 -12.00
CA LEU A 40 -32.12 -4.33 -10.94
C LEU A 40 -32.17 -5.50 -9.94
N TRP A 41 -33.36 -5.88 -9.51
CA TRP A 41 -33.61 -7.02 -8.62
C TRP A 41 -33.18 -8.35 -9.24
N ARG A 42 -33.39 -8.54 -10.55
CA ARG A 42 -32.88 -9.72 -11.27
C ARG A 42 -31.36 -9.74 -11.39
N ARG A 43 -30.69 -8.59 -11.52
CA ARG A 43 -29.22 -8.49 -11.43
C ARG A 43 -28.69 -8.75 -10.01
N LEU A 44 -29.46 -8.38 -8.98
CA LEU A 44 -29.08 -8.54 -7.57
C LEU A 44 -29.19 -9.98 -7.05
N ARG A 45 -29.92 -10.88 -7.73
CA ARG A 45 -30.17 -12.24 -7.24
C ARG A 45 -29.03 -13.24 -7.48
N GLY A 46 -27.87 -12.79 -7.96
CA GLY A 46 -26.81 -13.65 -8.50
C GLY A 46 -25.69 -14.10 -7.55
N ARG A 47 -25.44 -13.45 -6.40
CA ARG A 47 -24.36 -13.82 -5.46
C ARG A 47 -24.48 -13.07 -4.12
N PRO A 48 -24.31 -13.71 -2.95
CA PRO A 48 -24.32 -13.03 -1.66
C PRO A 48 -23.01 -12.22 -1.52
N GLY A 49 -23.12 -10.89 -1.51
CA GLY A 49 -21.99 -9.95 -1.40
C GLY A 49 -22.20 -8.66 -2.21
N HIS A 50 -22.67 -8.79 -3.45
CA HIS A 50 -22.80 -7.65 -4.37
C HIS A 50 -23.91 -6.64 -4.01
N ALA A 51 -24.92 -7.03 -3.23
CA ALA A 51 -25.93 -6.07 -2.78
C ALA A 51 -25.35 -5.02 -1.83
N SER A 52 -24.41 -5.41 -0.96
CA SER A 52 -23.72 -4.49 -0.04
C SER A 52 -22.75 -3.59 -0.82
N ALA A 53 -21.94 -4.17 -1.71
CA ALA A 53 -21.01 -3.42 -2.56
C ALA A 53 -21.73 -2.42 -3.48
N LEU A 54 -22.87 -2.81 -4.08
CA LEU A 54 -23.67 -1.90 -4.92
C LEU A 54 -24.27 -0.76 -4.10
N MET A 55 -24.78 -1.03 -2.91
CA MET A 55 -25.30 0.02 -2.02
C MET A 55 -24.19 0.96 -1.54
N ALA A 56 -23.01 0.44 -1.24
CA ALA A 56 -21.84 1.24 -0.89
C ALA A 56 -21.36 2.11 -2.07
N ALA A 57 -21.31 1.55 -3.28
CA ALA A 57 -20.99 2.29 -4.50
C ALA A 57 -22.00 3.43 -4.75
N LEU A 58 -23.30 3.15 -4.60
CA LEU A 58 -24.35 4.18 -4.73
C LEU A 58 -24.27 5.24 -3.63
N ALA A 59 -23.79 4.89 -2.44
CA ALA A 59 -23.57 5.82 -1.34
C ALA A 59 -22.22 6.57 -1.43
N GLY A 60 -21.35 6.19 -2.38
CA GLY A 60 -20.00 6.73 -2.51
C GLY A 60 -19.12 6.40 -1.31
N VAL A 61 -19.24 5.18 -0.78
CA VAL A 61 -18.49 4.65 0.36
C VAL A 61 -17.52 3.58 -0.14
N PHE A 62 -16.26 3.65 0.30
CA PHE A 62 -15.25 2.64 0.00
C PHE A 62 -15.51 1.34 0.78
N VAL A 63 -15.34 0.19 0.13
CA VAL A 63 -15.69 -1.13 0.69
C VAL A 63 -14.44 -1.88 1.12
N TRP A 64 -14.06 -1.70 2.38
CA TRP A 64 -12.86 -2.33 2.94
C TRP A 64 -12.89 -3.86 2.97
N ASP A 65 -14.05 -4.50 3.06
CA ASP A 65 -14.15 -5.97 3.13
C ASP A 65 -13.62 -6.65 1.86
N GLU A 66 -13.80 -6.01 0.70
CA GLU A 66 -13.35 -6.55 -0.59
C GLU A 66 -11.94 -6.05 -0.94
N GLU A 67 -11.58 -4.83 -0.54
CA GLU A 67 -10.35 -4.18 -0.99
C GLU A 67 -9.16 -4.27 -0.03
N ARG A 68 -9.36 -4.70 1.23
CA ARG A 68 -8.23 -4.86 2.16
C ARG A 68 -7.22 -5.90 1.65
N ILE A 69 -5.94 -5.61 1.84
CA ILE A 69 -4.89 -6.59 1.61
C ILE A 69 -4.94 -7.62 2.74
N ARG A 70 -5.13 -8.88 2.35
CA ARG A 70 -5.28 -9.98 3.31
C ARG A 70 -3.93 -10.50 3.79
N GLU A 71 -3.95 -11.20 4.93
CA GLU A 71 -2.74 -11.82 5.49
C GLU A 71 -2.12 -12.84 4.53
N GLU A 72 -2.95 -13.57 3.81
CA GLU A 72 -2.53 -14.53 2.78
C GLU A 72 -1.72 -13.90 1.65
N GLU A 73 -1.98 -12.62 1.32
CA GLU A 73 -1.21 -11.89 0.31
C GLU A 73 0.17 -11.50 0.84
N LEU A 74 0.25 -11.05 2.10
CA LEU A 74 1.50 -10.72 2.78
C LEU A 74 2.40 -11.97 2.89
N GLN A 75 1.82 -13.09 3.33
CA GLN A 75 2.55 -14.35 3.47
C GLN A 75 3.06 -14.88 2.13
N ARG A 76 2.25 -14.78 1.06
CA ARG A 76 2.66 -15.19 -0.28
C ARG A 76 3.90 -14.44 -0.77
N SER A 77 3.99 -13.13 -0.50
CA SER A 77 5.18 -12.34 -0.84
C SER A 77 6.41 -12.80 -0.06
N ILE A 78 6.26 -13.10 1.24
CA ILE A 78 7.36 -13.62 2.08
C ILE A 78 7.86 -14.97 1.54
N ASP A 79 6.95 -15.87 1.19
CA ASP A 79 7.27 -17.20 0.67
C ASP A 79 7.96 -17.10 -0.71
N GLU A 80 7.59 -16.14 -1.54
CA GLU A 80 8.27 -15.87 -2.82
C GLU A 80 9.74 -15.50 -2.61
N MET A 81 10.04 -14.63 -1.65
CA MET A 81 11.43 -14.27 -1.33
C MET A 81 12.21 -15.49 -0.81
N LYS A 82 11.62 -16.31 0.06
CA LYS A 82 12.25 -17.55 0.57
C LYS A 82 12.62 -18.50 -0.56
N ARG A 83 11.69 -18.74 -1.50
CA ARG A 83 11.95 -19.60 -2.67
C ARG A 83 13.09 -19.09 -3.54
N LEU A 84 13.16 -17.77 -3.76
CA LEU A 84 14.24 -17.17 -4.54
C LEU A 84 15.59 -17.29 -3.86
N GLU A 85 15.64 -17.15 -2.54
CA GLU A 85 16.85 -17.36 -1.77
C GLU A 85 17.30 -18.80 -1.81
N GLU A 86 16.40 -19.77 -1.62
CA GLU A 86 16.71 -21.20 -1.72
C GLU A 86 17.29 -21.54 -3.10
N MET A 87 16.64 -21.06 -4.16
CA MET A 87 17.15 -21.19 -5.53
C MET A 87 18.55 -20.58 -5.66
N SER A 88 18.77 -19.36 -5.16
CA SER A 88 20.06 -18.67 -5.25
C SER A 88 21.16 -19.29 -4.38
N GLY A 89 20.79 -19.87 -3.23
CA GLY A 89 21.68 -20.54 -2.29
C GLY A 89 22.22 -21.85 -2.85
N MET A 90 21.39 -22.59 -3.58
CA MET A 90 21.82 -23.76 -4.36
C MET A 90 22.89 -23.42 -5.41
N PHE A 91 22.85 -22.21 -5.99
CA PHE A 91 23.88 -21.73 -6.92
C PHE A 91 25.18 -21.29 -6.22
N ARG A 92 25.13 -20.84 -4.95
CA ARG A 92 26.34 -20.43 -4.20
C ARG A 92 27.12 -21.61 -3.61
N SER A 93 26.48 -22.75 -3.32
CA SER A 93 27.15 -23.95 -2.80
C SER A 93 27.89 -24.76 -3.88
N SER A 94 27.61 -24.51 -5.15
CA SER A 94 28.25 -25.14 -6.30
C SER A 94 29.23 -24.15 -6.94
N GLY A 95 30.37 -23.91 -6.30
CA GLY A 95 31.40 -22.94 -6.69
C GLY A 95 31.98 -23.14 -8.09
N VAL A 96 31.25 -22.72 -9.11
CA VAL A 96 31.67 -22.67 -10.50
C VAL A 96 31.08 -21.41 -11.13
N GLU A 97 31.91 -20.39 -11.36
CA GLU A 97 31.62 -19.35 -12.34
C GLU A 97 31.54 -20.01 -13.72
N ARG A 98 30.33 -20.32 -14.18
CA ARG A 98 30.05 -20.57 -15.59
C ARG A 98 28.75 -19.85 -15.96
N HIS A 99 28.76 -19.26 -17.15
CA HIS A 99 27.59 -18.74 -17.85
C HIS A 99 26.33 -19.58 -17.56
N PRO A 100 25.15 -18.98 -17.36
CA PRO A 100 23.94 -19.73 -17.05
C PRO A 100 23.61 -20.68 -18.21
N PRO A 101 23.58 -22.02 -17.99
CA PRO A 101 23.04 -22.91 -19.00
C PRO A 101 21.51 -22.87 -18.91
N GLU A 102 20.88 -22.78 -20.07
CA GLU A 102 19.44 -22.96 -20.27
C GLU A 102 18.94 -24.22 -19.55
N PRO A 103 17.74 -24.19 -18.92
CA PRO A 103 17.15 -25.41 -18.40
C PRO A 103 16.66 -26.27 -19.56
N LYS A 104 17.43 -27.32 -19.90
CA LYS A 104 16.94 -28.41 -20.75
C LYS A 104 15.97 -29.27 -19.93
N SER A 105 14.68 -29.13 -20.23
CA SER A 105 13.64 -30.08 -19.82
C SER A 105 13.88 -31.43 -20.51
N GLN A 106 14.17 -32.47 -19.73
CA GLN A 106 13.97 -33.84 -20.21
C GLN A 106 12.54 -34.25 -19.88
N THR A 107 11.77 -34.45 -20.94
CA THR A 107 10.39 -34.88 -20.97
C THR A 107 10.29 -36.37 -20.65
N GLU A 108 9.37 -36.78 -19.79
CA GLU A 108 8.66 -38.05 -19.95
C GLU A 108 7.28 -37.98 -19.25
N GLY A 109 6.23 -37.93 -20.08
CA GLY A 109 4.85 -38.37 -19.83
C GLY A 109 4.07 -37.82 -18.62
N VAL A 110 3.17 -36.87 -18.90
CA VAL A 110 1.69 -36.95 -18.68
C VAL A 110 1.10 -35.59 -19.07
N GLU A 111 0.11 -35.62 -19.97
CA GLU A 111 -0.69 -34.45 -20.36
C GLU A 111 -1.59 -34.01 -19.19
N ASP A 112 -1.39 -32.80 -18.68
CA ASP A 112 -2.47 -32.00 -18.07
C ASP A 112 -2.19 -30.50 -18.22
N SER A 113 -3.26 -29.73 -18.34
CA SER A 113 -3.31 -28.36 -18.86
C SER A 113 -2.91 -27.31 -17.81
N GLY A 114 -2.05 -26.35 -18.16
CA GLY A 114 -1.95 -25.11 -17.37
C GLY A 114 -0.64 -24.33 -17.43
N GLY A 115 -0.48 -23.50 -18.47
CA GLY A 115 0.37 -22.30 -18.48
C GLY A 115 1.84 -22.45 -18.04
N THR A 116 2.75 -22.74 -18.99
CA THR A 116 4.18 -22.50 -18.78
C THR A 116 4.41 -21.01 -18.53
N GLU A 117 4.62 -20.63 -17.27
CA GLU A 117 5.05 -19.27 -16.93
C GLU A 117 6.36 -18.96 -17.67
N GLN A 118 6.39 -17.85 -18.42
CA GLN A 118 7.59 -17.48 -19.15
C GLN A 118 8.76 -17.20 -18.18
N PRO A 119 10.02 -17.46 -18.58
CA PRO A 119 11.16 -17.24 -17.69
C PRO A 119 11.39 -15.75 -17.41
N TRP A 120 12.03 -15.47 -16.27
CA TRP A 120 12.53 -14.13 -15.94
C TRP A 120 13.77 -13.79 -16.78
N GLU A 121 13.76 -12.64 -17.44
CA GLU A 121 14.86 -12.10 -18.24
C GLU A 121 15.60 -11.02 -17.45
N MET A 122 16.93 -11.13 -17.33
CA MET A 122 17.74 -10.11 -16.66
C MET A 122 17.88 -8.86 -17.54
N VAL A 123 17.47 -7.71 -17.00
CA VAL A 123 17.54 -6.41 -17.66
C VAL A 123 18.77 -5.61 -17.20
N MET A 124 19.13 -5.70 -15.92
CA MET A 124 20.31 -5.05 -15.36
C MET A 124 20.98 -5.92 -14.30
N ASP A 125 22.31 -5.95 -14.34
CA ASP A 125 23.15 -6.45 -13.25
C ASP A 125 24.09 -5.31 -12.82
N LYS A 126 23.84 -4.77 -11.62
CA LYS A 126 24.65 -3.73 -11.00
C LYS A 126 25.13 -4.24 -9.64
N LYS A 127 26.24 -3.68 -9.14
CA LYS A 127 26.87 -4.11 -7.89
C LYS A 127 25.90 -4.21 -6.70
N HIS A 128 24.95 -3.29 -6.61
CA HIS A 128 24.04 -3.18 -5.46
C HIS A 128 22.60 -3.64 -5.76
N PHE A 129 22.26 -3.90 -7.02
CA PHE A 129 20.95 -4.37 -7.38
C PHE A 129 20.95 -5.11 -8.72
N LYS A 130 19.98 -6.00 -8.88
CA LYS A 130 19.69 -6.71 -10.11
C LYS A 130 18.22 -6.51 -10.48
N LEU A 131 17.96 -6.31 -11.76
CA LEU A 131 16.62 -6.14 -12.30
C LEU A 131 16.33 -7.24 -13.30
N TRP A 132 15.20 -7.90 -13.12
CA TRP A 132 14.61 -8.81 -14.09
C TRP A 132 13.24 -8.32 -14.53
N ARG A 133 12.81 -8.76 -15.71
CA ARG A 133 11.45 -8.61 -16.20
C ARG A 133 10.92 -9.94 -16.68
N ARG A 134 9.60 -10.09 -16.67
CA ARG A 134 8.89 -11.23 -17.24
C ARG A 134 7.60 -10.73 -17.90
N PRO A 135 7.24 -11.18 -19.11
CA PRO A 135 5.96 -10.81 -19.70
C PRO A 135 4.80 -11.40 -18.90
N ILE A 136 3.73 -10.63 -18.72
CA ILE A 136 2.51 -11.08 -18.05
C ILE A 136 1.63 -11.76 -19.09
N SER A 137 1.41 -13.07 -18.92
CA SER A 137 0.63 -13.91 -19.83
C SER A 137 -0.72 -13.28 -20.21
N GLY A 138 -0.99 -13.22 -21.51
CA GLY A 138 -2.25 -12.65 -22.03
C GLY A 138 -2.27 -11.11 -22.09
N THR A 139 -1.18 -10.42 -21.77
CA THR A 139 -1.09 -8.95 -21.85
C THR A 139 0.20 -8.50 -22.53
N PRO A 140 0.28 -7.25 -23.04
CA PRO A 140 1.54 -6.67 -23.53
C PRO A 140 2.42 -6.12 -22.39
N LEU A 141 2.06 -6.35 -21.13
CA LEU A 141 2.72 -5.77 -19.96
C LEU A 141 3.82 -6.70 -19.43
N TYR A 142 4.69 -6.12 -18.62
CA TYR A 142 5.76 -6.84 -17.93
C TYR A 142 5.58 -6.71 -16.42
N GLN A 143 5.96 -7.78 -15.73
CA GLN A 143 6.25 -7.77 -14.30
C GLN A 143 7.75 -7.58 -14.15
N TYR A 144 8.14 -6.76 -13.18
CA TYR A 144 9.53 -6.44 -12.87
C TYR A 144 9.88 -6.94 -11.49
N ARG A 145 11.12 -7.37 -11.33
CA ARG A 145 11.67 -7.83 -10.06
C ARG A 145 13.01 -7.18 -9.84
N VAL A 146 13.15 -6.48 -8.72
CA VAL A 146 14.40 -5.87 -8.27
C VAL A 146 14.86 -6.61 -7.03
N PHE A 147 16.06 -7.16 -7.07
CA PHE A 147 16.74 -7.66 -5.88
C PHE A 147 17.89 -6.71 -5.58
N GLY A 148 17.99 -6.23 -4.34
CA GLY A 148 19.10 -5.39 -3.92
C GLY A 148 19.60 -5.74 -2.53
N THR A 149 20.82 -5.31 -2.26
CA THR A 149 21.48 -5.53 -0.97
C THR A 149 22.16 -4.24 -0.52
N TYR A 150 21.90 -3.85 0.72
CA TYR A 150 22.55 -2.72 1.38
C TYR A 150 23.27 -3.21 2.63
N THR A 151 24.43 -2.62 2.93
CA THR A 151 25.29 -3.02 4.06
C THR A 151 25.58 -1.88 5.03
N ASP A 152 25.12 -0.66 4.74
CA ASP A 152 25.46 0.58 5.42
C ASP A 152 24.25 1.29 6.07
N VAL A 153 23.04 0.82 5.77
CA VAL A 153 21.75 1.28 6.32
C VAL A 153 21.01 0.15 7.03
N THR A 154 20.18 0.51 8.02
CA THR A 154 19.34 -0.47 8.72
C THR A 154 18.04 -0.73 7.94
N PRO A 155 17.47 -1.93 8.01
CA PRO A 155 16.20 -2.25 7.36
C PRO A 155 15.03 -1.44 7.95
N ARG A 156 15.00 -1.15 9.26
CA ARG A 156 13.98 -0.28 9.88
C ARG A 156 13.97 1.11 9.23
N GLN A 157 15.14 1.69 8.99
CA GLN A 157 15.23 3.00 8.33
C GLN A 157 14.72 2.94 6.90
N PHE A 158 15.18 1.96 6.12
CA PHE A 158 14.74 1.80 4.75
C PHE A 158 13.22 1.62 4.66
N PHE A 159 12.66 0.77 5.51
CA PHE A 159 11.22 0.53 5.58
C PHE A 159 10.43 1.79 5.95
N ASN A 160 10.88 2.56 6.94
CA ASN A 160 10.23 3.82 7.32
C ASN A 160 10.28 4.85 6.17
N VAL A 161 11.39 4.92 5.40
CA VAL A 161 11.49 5.78 4.22
C VAL A 161 10.51 5.37 3.11
N GLN A 162 10.19 4.08 2.94
CA GLN A 162 9.16 3.62 2.00
C GLN A 162 7.74 4.03 2.44
N LEU A 163 7.47 4.07 3.75
CA LEU A 163 6.14 4.33 4.30
C LEU A 163 5.83 5.81 4.49
N ASP A 164 6.84 6.64 4.78
CA ASP A 164 6.67 8.06 5.08
C ASP A 164 6.40 8.90 3.81
N THR A 165 5.12 9.21 3.59
CA THR A 165 4.64 9.99 2.45
C THR A 165 5.15 11.42 2.46
N GLU A 166 5.33 12.02 3.63
CA GLU A 166 5.83 13.40 3.77
C GLU A 166 7.32 13.46 3.47
N TYR A 167 8.07 12.46 3.92
CA TYR A 167 9.49 12.38 3.61
C TYR A 167 9.71 12.12 2.13
N ARG A 168 8.91 11.24 1.51
CA ARG A 168 8.98 10.95 0.08
C ARG A 168 8.84 12.21 -0.79
N LYS A 169 7.93 13.12 -0.44
CA LYS A 169 7.76 14.42 -1.11
C LYS A 169 8.99 15.34 -1.04
N LYS A 170 9.89 15.14 -0.07
CA LYS A 170 11.09 15.97 0.10
C LYS A 170 12.26 15.51 -0.77
N TRP A 171 12.43 14.20 -0.94
CA TRP A 171 13.61 13.65 -1.61
C TRP A 171 13.33 13.18 -3.05
N ASP A 172 12.08 12.84 -3.39
CA ASP A 172 11.70 12.40 -4.72
C ASP A 172 11.06 13.54 -5.52
N ALA A 173 11.85 14.11 -6.44
CA ALA A 173 11.43 15.22 -7.30
C ALA A 173 10.34 14.84 -8.32
N LEU A 174 10.08 13.54 -8.54
CA LEU A 174 9.02 13.11 -9.45
C LEU A 174 7.63 13.20 -8.79
N VAL A 175 7.56 13.32 -7.46
CA VAL A 175 6.27 13.38 -6.74
C VAL A 175 5.63 14.75 -6.91
N ILE A 176 4.46 14.77 -7.55
CA ILE A 176 3.60 15.97 -7.62
C ILE A 176 2.70 16.02 -6.39
N LYS A 177 2.11 14.88 -6.03
CA LYS A 177 1.17 14.75 -4.93
C LYS A 177 1.29 13.36 -4.31
N LEU A 178 1.29 13.26 -2.99
CA LEU A 178 1.25 11.98 -2.29
C LEU A 178 0.54 12.16 -0.95
N GLU A 179 -0.63 11.55 -0.82
CA GLU A 179 -1.55 11.72 0.32
C GLU A 179 -2.21 10.40 0.71
N VAL A 180 -2.42 10.22 2.01
CA VAL A 180 -3.25 9.13 2.55
C VAL A 180 -4.71 9.61 2.56
N ILE A 181 -5.56 8.91 1.82
CA ILE A 181 -6.97 9.24 1.62
C ILE A 181 -7.83 8.67 2.75
N GLU A 182 -7.63 7.39 3.06
CA GLU A 182 -8.39 6.69 4.08
C GLU A 182 -7.51 5.64 4.76
N ARG A 183 -7.82 5.30 6.02
CA ARG A 183 -7.11 4.31 6.82
C ARG A 183 -8.11 3.31 7.38
N ASP A 184 -7.87 2.04 7.19
CA ASP A 184 -8.58 0.97 7.87
C ASP A 184 -7.95 0.71 9.24
N VAL A 185 -8.71 0.93 10.29
CA VAL A 185 -8.28 0.69 11.67
C VAL A 185 -8.18 -0.80 12.00
N VAL A 186 -8.86 -1.67 11.24
CA VAL A 186 -8.89 -3.11 11.52
C VAL A 186 -7.63 -3.80 11.00
N SER A 187 -7.32 -3.64 9.72
CA SER A 187 -6.16 -4.28 9.10
C SER A 187 -4.88 -3.44 9.14
N GLY A 188 -4.99 -2.15 9.43
CA GLY A 188 -3.90 -1.18 9.28
C GLY A 188 -3.65 -0.79 7.81
N SER A 189 -4.49 -1.23 6.86
CA SER A 189 -4.39 -0.82 5.46
C SER A 189 -4.65 0.68 5.28
N GLU A 190 -4.00 1.26 4.28
CA GLU A 190 -4.14 2.67 3.92
C GLU A 190 -4.48 2.77 2.43
N VAL A 191 -5.40 3.65 2.05
CA VAL A 191 -5.61 4.05 0.65
C VAL A 191 -4.82 5.32 0.40
N LEU A 192 -4.02 5.33 -0.66
CA LEU A 192 -3.18 6.45 -1.07
C LEU A 192 -3.59 6.98 -2.43
N HIS A 193 -3.39 8.28 -2.61
CA HIS A 193 -3.42 8.95 -3.90
C HIS A 193 -2.02 9.50 -4.19
N TRP A 194 -1.39 8.98 -5.23
CA TRP A 194 -0.06 9.37 -5.66
C TRP A 194 -0.10 9.90 -7.09
N VAL A 195 0.38 11.12 -7.30
CA VAL A 195 0.56 11.73 -8.62
C VAL A 195 2.04 11.95 -8.86
N THR A 196 2.53 11.50 -10.00
CA THR A 196 3.95 11.49 -10.35
C THR A 196 4.22 11.98 -11.77
N HIS A 197 5.32 12.71 -11.93
CA HIS A 197 5.83 13.11 -13.23
C HIS A 197 6.30 11.89 -14.03
N PHE A 198 5.91 11.86 -15.29
CA PHE A 198 6.48 10.94 -16.28
C PHE A 198 7.41 11.70 -17.22
N PRO A 199 8.36 11.00 -17.87
CA PRO A 199 9.26 11.65 -18.82
C PRO A 199 8.50 12.38 -19.93
N TYR A 200 8.91 13.61 -20.24
CA TYR A 200 8.35 14.38 -21.36
C TYR A 200 8.51 13.60 -22.68
N PRO A 201 7.51 13.59 -23.58
CA PRO A 201 6.28 14.39 -23.61
C PRO A 201 5.05 13.72 -22.99
N MET A 202 5.23 12.72 -22.11
CA MET A 202 4.10 11.97 -21.59
C MET A 202 3.44 12.70 -20.41
N TYR A 203 2.11 12.61 -20.31
CA TYR A 203 1.35 13.18 -19.19
C TYR A 203 1.72 12.57 -17.84
N SER A 204 1.57 13.31 -16.75
CA SER A 204 1.74 12.75 -15.41
C SER A 204 0.71 11.66 -15.10
N ARG A 205 1.06 10.73 -14.22
CA ARG A 205 0.19 9.60 -13.83
C ARG A 205 -0.35 9.83 -12.43
N ASP A 206 -1.59 9.43 -12.22
CA ASP A 206 -2.17 9.29 -10.89
C ASP A 206 -2.47 7.82 -10.57
N TYR A 207 -2.16 7.42 -9.35
CA TYR A 207 -2.36 6.09 -8.79
C TYR A 207 -3.27 6.24 -7.58
N VAL A 208 -4.30 5.40 -7.52
CA VAL A 208 -5.09 5.19 -6.30
C VAL A 208 -4.91 3.73 -5.92
N TYR A 209 -4.32 3.49 -4.75
CA TYR A 209 -3.96 2.13 -4.34
C TYR A 209 -4.11 1.94 -2.84
N VAL A 210 -4.49 0.72 -2.46
CA VAL A 210 -4.41 0.27 -1.07
C VAL A 210 -2.99 -0.23 -0.82
N ARG A 211 -2.44 0.04 0.36
CA ARG A 211 -1.21 -0.59 0.85
C ARG A 211 -1.40 -1.15 2.25
N ARG A 212 -0.68 -2.22 2.56
CA ARG A 212 -0.59 -2.81 3.89
C ARG A 212 0.82 -3.30 4.11
N TYR A 213 1.28 -3.22 5.34
CA TYR A 213 2.61 -3.67 5.71
C TYR A 213 2.54 -4.53 6.98
N SER A 214 3.53 -5.39 7.14
CA SER A 214 3.69 -6.24 8.33
C SER A 214 5.17 -6.40 8.65
N VAL A 215 5.48 -6.51 9.93
CA VAL A 215 6.82 -6.78 10.46
C VAL A 215 6.70 -8.06 11.28
N ASP A 216 7.35 -9.10 10.80
CA ASP A 216 7.41 -10.40 11.45
C ASP A 216 8.77 -10.51 12.14
N GLU A 217 8.76 -10.29 13.46
CA GLU A 217 9.97 -10.34 14.29
C GLU A 217 10.51 -11.76 14.45
N GLU A 218 9.66 -12.78 14.40
CA GLU A 218 10.06 -14.18 14.57
C GLU A 218 10.84 -14.68 13.34
N ASN A 219 10.34 -14.36 12.14
CA ASN A 219 11.01 -14.72 10.88
C ASN A 219 12.00 -13.66 10.39
N ASN A 220 12.21 -12.58 11.16
CA ASN A 220 13.09 -11.46 10.82
C ASN A 220 12.82 -10.94 9.40
N VAL A 221 11.58 -10.57 9.10
CA VAL A 221 11.17 -10.11 7.77
C VAL A 221 10.17 -8.97 7.85
N MET A 222 10.31 -7.99 6.95
CA MET A 222 9.33 -6.93 6.76
C MET A 222 8.71 -7.06 5.37
N VAL A 223 7.41 -6.80 5.26
CA VAL A 223 6.69 -6.88 3.99
C VAL A 223 5.80 -5.64 3.80
N LEU A 224 5.76 -5.13 2.58
CA LEU A 224 4.88 -4.05 2.14
C LEU A 224 4.23 -4.46 0.82
N VAL A 225 2.91 -4.56 0.81
CA VAL A 225 2.11 -4.90 -0.38
C VAL A 225 1.24 -3.71 -0.74
N SER A 226 1.10 -3.46 -2.03
CA SER A 226 0.28 -2.41 -2.61
C SER A 226 -0.47 -2.92 -3.84
N ARG A 227 -1.73 -2.51 -4.00
CA ARG A 227 -2.59 -2.88 -5.15
C ARG A 227 -3.52 -1.72 -5.53
N ALA A 228 -3.71 -1.50 -6.83
CA ALA A 228 -4.65 -0.51 -7.34
C ALA A 228 -6.07 -0.75 -6.82
N VAL A 229 -6.76 0.33 -6.46
CA VAL A 229 -8.17 0.33 -6.04
C VAL A 229 -8.87 1.57 -6.58
N GLU A 230 -10.20 1.53 -6.69
CA GLU A 230 -11.00 2.72 -6.95
C GLU A 230 -11.49 3.33 -5.64
N HIS A 231 -11.42 4.66 -5.52
CA HIS A 231 -11.90 5.35 -4.33
C HIS A 231 -12.89 6.47 -4.69
N PRO A 232 -14.12 6.48 -4.13
CA PRO A 232 -15.15 7.48 -4.48
C PRO A 232 -14.76 8.94 -4.23
N SER A 233 -13.86 9.21 -3.29
CA SER A 233 -13.36 10.58 -3.04
C SER A 233 -12.27 11.04 -4.01
N VAL A 234 -11.74 10.15 -4.85
CA VAL A 234 -10.67 10.43 -5.81
C VAL A 234 -11.08 9.95 -7.21
N PRO A 235 -12.12 10.57 -7.81
CA PRO A 235 -12.53 10.23 -9.17
C PRO A 235 -11.41 10.53 -10.18
N GLU A 236 -11.46 9.88 -11.33
CA GLU A 236 -10.53 10.16 -12.42
C GLU A 236 -10.69 11.61 -12.90
N SER A 237 -9.56 12.26 -13.20
CA SER A 237 -9.53 13.62 -13.75
C SER A 237 -8.81 13.61 -15.10
N PRO A 238 -9.16 14.50 -16.05
CA PRO A 238 -8.47 14.58 -17.33
C PRO A 238 -7.06 15.18 -17.24
N GLU A 239 -6.67 15.71 -16.06
CA GLU A 239 -5.35 16.30 -15.83
C GLU A 239 -4.23 15.24 -15.79
N PHE A 240 -4.57 14.02 -15.35
CA PHE A 240 -3.63 12.92 -15.17
C PHE A 240 -4.13 11.64 -15.84
N VAL A 241 -3.20 10.76 -16.19
CA VAL A 241 -3.54 9.43 -16.69
C VAL A 241 -3.61 8.44 -15.53
N ARG A 242 -4.82 7.97 -15.20
CA ARG A 242 -5.06 6.99 -14.13
C ARG A 242 -4.41 5.65 -14.42
N VAL A 243 -3.55 5.18 -13.53
CA VAL A 243 -3.04 3.80 -13.60
C VAL A 243 -3.99 2.88 -12.86
N ARG A 244 -4.72 2.04 -13.61
CA ARG A 244 -5.74 1.12 -13.08
C ARG A 244 -5.19 -0.26 -12.69
N SER A 245 -4.10 -0.66 -13.34
CA SER A 245 -3.42 -1.92 -13.06
C SER A 245 -2.09 -1.57 -12.43
N TYR A 246 -2.00 -1.73 -11.11
CA TYR A 246 -0.78 -1.55 -10.35
C TYR A 246 -0.75 -2.55 -9.20
N GLU A 247 0.34 -3.29 -9.10
CA GLU A 247 0.61 -4.21 -8.00
C GLU A 247 2.08 -4.09 -7.63
N SER A 248 2.38 -4.08 -6.33
CA SER A 248 3.74 -4.00 -5.83
C SER A 248 3.87 -4.74 -4.51
N GLN A 249 4.93 -5.52 -4.38
CA GLN A 249 5.25 -6.31 -3.22
C GLN A 249 6.73 -6.12 -2.92
N MET A 250 7.03 -5.60 -1.74
CA MET A 250 8.39 -5.42 -1.25
C MET A 250 8.58 -6.29 -0.01
N VAL A 251 9.62 -7.11 -0.03
CA VAL A 251 10.04 -7.92 1.11
C VAL A 251 11.45 -7.51 1.48
N ILE A 252 11.70 -7.24 2.75
CA ILE A 252 13.00 -6.84 3.30
C ILE A 252 13.39 -7.87 4.35
N ARG A 253 14.57 -8.47 4.16
CA ARG A 253 15.16 -9.45 5.07
C ARG A 253 16.47 -8.90 5.62
N PRO A 254 16.54 -8.58 6.92
CA PRO A 254 17.77 -8.18 7.58
C PRO A 254 18.82 -9.28 7.51
N HIS A 255 20.09 -8.88 7.44
CA HIS A 255 21.21 -9.83 7.57
C HIS A 255 21.36 -10.33 9.01
N LYS A 256 20.93 -9.53 9.99
CA LYS A 256 21.01 -9.85 11.43
C LYS A 256 19.75 -9.45 12.17
N SER A 257 19.50 -8.16 12.35
CA SER A 257 18.37 -7.61 13.09
C SER A 257 17.83 -6.34 12.42
N PHE A 258 16.67 -5.86 12.86
CA PHE A 258 16.03 -4.70 12.24
C PHE A 258 16.78 -3.37 12.42
N ASP A 259 17.65 -3.32 13.43
CA ASP A 259 18.35 -2.11 13.88
C ASP A 259 19.85 -2.15 13.57
N GLU A 260 20.34 -3.26 13.02
CA GLU A 260 21.69 -3.37 12.50
C GLU A 260 21.74 -3.06 11.02
N ASN A 261 22.89 -2.54 10.58
CA ASN A 261 23.16 -2.33 9.17
C ASN A 261 23.21 -3.67 8.44
N GLY A 262 22.63 -3.73 7.25
CA GLY A 262 22.67 -4.93 6.42
C GLY A 262 21.29 -5.55 6.21
N PHE A 263 20.82 -5.54 4.96
CA PHE A 263 19.63 -6.28 4.56
C PHE A 263 19.61 -6.54 3.05
N ASP A 264 18.86 -7.58 2.69
CA ASP A 264 18.46 -7.84 1.32
C ASP A 264 17.00 -7.43 1.14
N TYR A 265 16.65 -6.95 -0.04
CA TYR A 265 15.27 -6.64 -0.37
C TYR A 265 14.90 -7.16 -1.75
N LEU A 266 13.64 -7.57 -1.88
CA LEU A 266 13.02 -7.99 -3.11
C LEU A 266 11.79 -7.12 -3.37
N LEU A 267 11.76 -6.45 -4.51
CA LEU A 267 10.61 -5.72 -4.99
C LEU A 267 10.09 -6.37 -6.27
N THR A 268 8.91 -6.97 -6.21
CA THR A 268 8.17 -7.43 -7.39
C THR A 268 7.05 -6.42 -7.67
N TYR A 269 6.99 -5.86 -8.88
CA TYR A 269 5.93 -4.91 -9.25
C TYR A 269 5.52 -5.01 -10.70
N SER A 270 4.29 -4.60 -11.00
CA SER A 270 3.78 -4.41 -12.35
C SER A 270 2.86 -3.20 -12.38
N ASP A 271 2.89 -2.46 -13.48
CA ASP A 271 1.92 -1.41 -13.72
C ASP A 271 1.57 -1.26 -15.21
N ASN A 272 0.39 -0.70 -15.48
CA ASN A 272 -0.03 -0.31 -16.81
C ASN A 272 -0.09 1.23 -16.92
N PRO A 273 0.96 1.88 -17.43
CA PRO A 273 1.02 3.34 -17.53
C PRO A 273 0.13 3.92 -18.65
N GLN A 274 -0.72 3.08 -19.27
CA GLN A 274 -1.59 3.38 -20.41
C GLN A 274 -0.85 4.02 -21.60
N THR A 275 0.44 3.71 -21.75
CA THR A 275 1.25 4.19 -22.86
C THR A 275 2.25 3.12 -23.25
N VAL A 276 2.61 3.13 -24.53
CA VAL A 276 3.85 2.52 -24.98
C VAL A 276 4.95 3.58 -24.83
N PHE A 277 6.03 3.24 -24.14
CA PHE A 277 7.17 4.15 -24.03
C PHE A 277 7.93 4.21 -25.36
N PRO A 278 8.24 5.41 -25.87
CA PRO A 278 9.20 5.55 -26.96
C PRO A 278 10.54 4.90 -26.60
N ARG A 279 11.25 4.34 -27.59
CA ARG A 279 12.52 3.61 -27.37
C ARG A 279 13.55 4.44 -26.59
N TYR A 280 13.62 5.74 -26.85
CA TYR A 280 14.55 6.63 -26.13
C TYR A 280 14.18 6.77 -24.65
N CYS A 281 12.89 6.81 -24.29
CA CYS A 281 12.45 6.85 -22.89
C CYS A 281 12.85 5.57 -22.15
N VAL A 282 12.66 4.41 -22.79
CA VAL A 282 13.08 3.12 -22.23
C VAL A 282 14.59 3.09 -22.02
N SER A 283 15.36 3.49 -23.04
CA SER A 283 16.82 3.55 -22.96
C SER A 283 17.30 4.50 -21.85
N TRP A 284 16.69 5.68 -21.71
CA TRP A 284 16.98 6.62 -20.63
C TRP A 284 16.64 6.04 -19.25
N MET A 285 15.47 5.41 -19.11
CA MET A 285 15.03 4.81 -17.85
C MET A 285 16.00 3.72 -17.38
N VAL A 286 16.47 2.88 -18.31
CA VAL A 286 17.43 1.80 -18.01
C VAL A 286 18.83 2.35 -17.69
N SER A 287 19.31 3.32 -18.46
CA SER A 287 20.68 3.82 -18.34
C SER A 287 20.88 4.80 -17.19
N SER A 288 19.88 5.64 -16.91
CA SER A 288 20.00 6.80 -16.01
C SER A 288 18.88 6.86 -14.98
N GLY A 289 17.62 6.76 -15.40
CA GLY A 289 16.47 7.02 -14.52
C GLY A 289 16.37 6.07 -13.31
N MET A 290 16.42 4.75 -13.55
CA MET A 290 16.36 3.76 -12.48
C MET A 290 17.59 3.78 -11.56
N PRO A 291 18.83 3.81 -12.06
CA PRO A 291 20.02 3.95 -11.21
C PRO A 291 19.97 5.20 -10.32
N ASP A 292 19.63 6.37 -10.89
CA ASP A 292 19.50 7.63 -10.15
C ASP A 292 18.41 7.55 -9.07
N PHE A 293 17.27 6.92 -9.36
CA PHE A 293 16.22 6.69 -8.38
C PHE A 293 16.70 5.86 -7.19
N LEU A 294 17.39 4.74 -7.45
CA LEU A 294 17.90 3.85 -6.40
C LEU A 294 19.00 4.51 -5.57
N GLU A 295 19.85 5.33 -6.18
CA GLU A 295 20.86 6.13 -5.48
C GLU A 295 20.23 7.20 -4.59
N LYS A 296 19.21 7.92 -5.09
CA LYS A 296 18.45 8.90 -4.30
C LYS A 296 17.72 8.25 -3.13
N LEU A 297 17.12 7.08 -3.33
CA LEU A 297 16.47 6.30 -2.27
C LEU A 297 17.47 5.88 -1.19
N HIS A 298 18.65 5.38 -1.59
CA HIS A 298 19.72 5.01 -0.67
C HIS A 298 20.22 6.23 0.11
N THR A 299 20.47 7.35 -0.58
CA THR A 299 20.88 8.62 0.04
C THR A 299 19.84 9.14 1.03
N ALA A 300 18.55 9.08 0.68
CA ALA A 300 17.46 9.45 1.59
C ALA A 300 17.44 8.55 2.84
N THR A 301 17.68 7.25 2.67
CA THR A 301 17.78 6.30 3.78
C THR A 301 18.96 6.62 4.71
N LEU A 302 20.12 6.97 4.15
CA LEU A 302 21.28 7.41 4.93
C LEU A 302 21.02 8.73 5.68
N LYS A 303 20.33 9.69 5.06
CA LYS A 303 19.97 10.96 5.73
C LYS A 303 18.97 10.77 6.87
N ALA A 304 18.03 9.84 6.71
CA ALA A 304 17.11 9.46 7.78
C ALA A 304 17.85 8.87 8.99
N LYS A 305 18.93 8.09 8.76
CA LYS A 305 19.79 7.54 9.81
C LYS A 305 20.49 8.61 10.65
N ASN A 306 20.92 9.71 10.03
CA ASN A 306 21.66 10.77 10.69
C ASN A 306 20.78 11.73 11.51
N MET A 307 19.47 11.44 11.64
CA MET A 307 18.47 12.32 12.26
C MET A 307 18.41 13.74 11.65
N GLU A 308 18.99 13.95 10.47
CA GLU A 308 18.88 15.21 9.73
C GLU A 308 17.41 15.51 9.43
N ILE A 309 16.59 14.46 9.27
CA ILE A 309 15.16 14.55 9.03
C ILE A 309 14.46 13.48 9.88
N LYS A 310 13.51 13.90 10.74
CA LYS A 310 12.66 12.98 11.50
C LYS A 310 11.73 12.24 10.53
N VAL A 311 11.97 10.95 10.33
CA VAL A 311 11.06 10.02 9.64
C VAL A 311 10.19 9.36 10.69
N LYS A 312 8.90 9.21 10.41
CA LYS A 312 7.98 8.53 11.35
C LYS A 312 8.37 7.06 11.52
N ASP A 313 8.39 6.57 12.75
CA ASP A 313 8.61 5.14 13.04
C ASP A 313 7.30 4.38 12.94
N TYR A 314 7.19 3.54 11.92
CA TYR A 314 5.99 2.73 11.65
C TYR A 314 6.03 1.35 12.30
N ILE A 315 7.16 0.98 12.90
CA ILE A 315 7.33 -0.33 13.56
C ILE A 315 6.97 -0.23 15.05
N SER A 316 7.34 0.86 15.72
CA SER A 316 7.05 1.04 17.16
C SER A 316 5.60 1.45 17.47
N SER A 317 4.82 1.90 16.48
CA SER A 317 3.42 2.24 16.68
C SER A 317 2.52 1.00 16.59
N LYS A 318 2.30 0.32 17.73
CA LYS A 318 1.23 -0.70 17.84
C LYS A 318 -0.14 -0.10 17.47
N PRO A 319 -1.06 -0.86 16.86
CA PRO A 319 -2.46 -0.43 16.74
C PRO A 319 -3.03 -0.15 18.12
N LEU A 320 -3.76 0.97 18.27
CA LEU A 320 -4.40 1.36 19.52
C LEU A 320 -5.39 0.27 19.95
N GLU A 321 -5.02 -0.53 20.95
CA GLU A 321 -6.00 -1.31 21.71
C GLU A 321 -6.90 -0.33 22.46
N VAL A 322 -8.16 -0.22 22.02
CA VAL A 322 -9.21 0.42 22.81
C VAL A 322 -9.56 -0.55 23.94
N GLY A 323 -8.80 -0.47 25.03
CA GLY A 323 -9.13 -1.11 26.29
C GLY A 323 -10.42 -0.53 26.85
N SER A 324 -11.49 -1.32 26.82
CA SER A 324 -12.73 -1.05 27.54
C SER A 324 -12.53 -1.32 29.03
N GLU A 325 -11.95 -0.37 29.77
CA GLU A 325 -12.12 -0.31 31.22
C GLU A 325 -13.35 0.53 31.57
N ALA A 326 -14.52 -0.11 31.49
CA ALA A 326 -15.68 0.33 32.25
C ALA A 326 -15.53 -0.23 33.68
N LYS A 327 -14.86 0.52 34.57
CA LYS A 327 -15.00 0.31 36.02
C LYS A 327 -15.82 1.45 36.61
N ALA A 328 -16.95 1.03 37.17
CA ALA A 328 -17.91 1.83 37.90
C ALA A 328 -17.24 2.62 39.03
N ALA A 329 -17.59 3.90 39.15
CA ALA A 329 -17.42 4.68 40.37
C ALA A 329 -18.65 5.56 40.56
N THR A 330 -19.53 5.12 41.45
CA THR A 330 -20.62 5.90 42.06
C THR A 330 -20.02 7.07 42.86
N PRO A 331 -20.60 8.28 42.85
CA PRO A 331 -20.06 9.41 43.60
C PRO A 331 -20.48 9.31 45.07
N SER A 332 -19.53 9.24 46.00
CA SER A 332 -19.76 9.47 47.42
C SER A 332 -19.70 10.98 47.72
N SER A 333 -20.72 11.46 48.43
CA SER A 333 -20.86 12.84 48.89
C SER A 333 -19.99 13.12 50.11
N GLU A 334 -19.44 14.34 50.14
CA GLU A 334 -19.29 15.22 51.30
C GLU A 334 -18.59 14.70 52.56
N ARG A 335 -17.41 15.26 52.84
CA ARG A 335 -17.20 16.06 54.07
C ARG A 335 -15.98 16.99 53.94
N LYS A 336 -16.27 18.29 54.00
CA LYS A 336 -15.32 19.38 54.17
C LYS A 336 -14.67 19.33 55.55
N SER A 337 -13.39 19.65 55.62
CA SER A 337 -12.67 20.07 56.82
C SER A 337 -11.60 21.06 56.37
N GLU A 338 -11.96 22.35 56.33
CA GLU A 338 -11.06 23.46 56.03
C GLU A 338 -10.19 23.75 57.26
N GLY A 339 -8.87 23.75 57.07
CA GLY A 339 -7.90 24.24 58.04
C GLY A 339 -7.83 25.78 57.99
N SER A 340 -8.05 26.42 59.14
CA SER A 340 -7.89 27.85 59.34
C SER A 340 -6.41 28.22 59.46
N CYS A 341 -5.97 29.19 58.67
CA CYS A 341 -4.68 29.86 58.77
C CYS A 341 -4.79 31.09 59.69
N GLY A 342 -3.72 31.41 60.43
CA GLY A 342 -3.52 32.73 61.02
C GLY A 342 -2.68 32.74 62.30
N PRO A 343 -1.42 33.23 62.26
CA PRO A 343 -0.64 33.54 63.45
C PRO A 343 -0.82 35.01 63.87
N ALA A 344 -0.18 35.33 65.00
CA ALA A 344 0.09 36.64 65.59
C ALA A 344 -0.90 37.13 66.65
N ARG A 345 -0.33 37.19 67.86
CA ARG A 345 -0.85 37.62 69.15
C ARG A 345 -0.53 39.12 69.32
N ILE A 346 -1.24 39.77 70.27
CA ILE A 346 -0.78 40.91 71.12
C ILE A 346 -0.88 42.29 70.39
N GLU A 347 -1.56 43.34 70.88
CA GLU A 347 -1.83 43.80 72.26
C GLU A 347 -2.86 44.97 72.35
N TYR A 348 -3.34 45.19 73.59
CA TYR A 348 -3.92 46.39 74.26
C TYR A 348 -4.98 47.26 73.51
N ALA A 349 -6.09 47.70 74.10
CA ALA A 349 -6.50 47.88 75.50
C ALA A 349 -8.02 47.69 75.62
#